data_AF-A0A535ASK2-F1
#
_entry.id   AF-A0A535ASK2-F1
#
_cell.length_a   1.000
_cell.length_b   1.000
_cell.length_c   1.000
_cell.angle_alpha   90.00
_cell.angle_beta   90.00
_cell.angle_gamma   90.00
#
_symmetry.space_group_name_H-M   'P 1'
#
loop_
_entity.id
_entity.type
_entity.pdbx_description
1 polymer ?
#
loop_
_entity_poly.entity_id
_entity_poly.type
_entity_poly.pdbx_seq_one_letter_code
_entity_poly.pdbx_strand_id
1 'polypeptide(L)'
;ILALPAAMLIGFTFAALGTATATFVRNWQDFDLVLVVLIPLFLFSGTFYPISLYPSWLQLVVQLTPLYHGVDLLRSLTTGSIGPWLLLDIGYLLVLSLAGLLLATARLERLLLK
;
A
#
# COMPACT_ATOMS: atom_id res chain seq x y z
N ILE A 1 -10.64 18.18 4.40
CA ILE A 1 -11.13 17.40 5.57
C ILE A 1 -11.13 15.89 5.27
N LEU A 2 -11.79 15.43 4.19
CA LEU A 2 -11.81 13.99 3.83
C LEU A 2 -10.43 13.36 3.53
N ALA A 3 -9.42 14.16 3.20
CA ALA A 3 -8.05 13.67 3.06
C ALA A 3 -7.45 13.11 4.36
N LEU A 4 -7.92 13.54 5.54
CA LEU A 4 -7.45 13.04 6.84
C LEU A 4 -7.78 11.56 7.06
N PRO A 5 -9.05 11.11 6.98
CA PRO A 5 -9.37 9.69 7.12
C PRO A 5 -8.73 8.84 6.00
N ALA A 6 -8.57 9.39 4.79
CA ALA A 6 -7.81 8.70 3.73
C ALA A 6 -6.34 8.49 4.09
N ALA A 7 -5.66 9.52 4.61
CA ALA A 7 -4.28 9.41 5.07
C ALA A 7 -4.14 8.41 6.23
N MET A 8 -5.11 8.38 7.15
CA MET A 8 -5.16 7.38 8.24
C MET A 8 -5.30 5.96 7.68
N LEU A 9 -6.18 5.74 6.70
CA LEU A 9 -6.36 4.43 6.06
C LEU A 9 -5.08 3.97 5.34
N ILE A 10 -4.40 4.87 4.64
CA ILE A 10 -3.13 4.57 3.96
C ILE A 10 -2.07 4.20 5.01
N GLY A 11 -1.91 5.02 6.05
CA GLY A 11 -0.97 4.74 7.15
C GLY A 11 -1.26 3.40 7.83
N PHE A 12 -2.53 3.10 8.07
CA PHE A 12 -2.96 1.81 8.63
C PHE A 12 -2.64 0.63 7.70
N THR A 13 -2.87 0.78 6.40
CA THR A 13 -2.55 -0.24 5.39
C THR A 13 -1.05 -0.57 5.43
N PHE A 14 -0.20 0.46 5.40
CA PHE A 14 1.25 0.27 5.44
C PHE A 14 1.74 -0.23 6.81
N ALA A 15 1.10 0.14 7.92
CA ALA A 15 1.41 -0.40 9.24
C ALA A 15 1.07 -1.90 9.34
N ALA A 16 -0.09 -2.31 8.82
CA ALA A 16 -0.51 -3.71 8.77
C ALA A 16 0.44 -4.56 7.91
N LEU A 17 0.74 -4.09 6.70
CA LEU A 17 1.70 -4.75 5.80
C LEU A 17 3.11 -4.77 6.41
N GLY A 18 3.56 -3.66 6.97
CA GLY A 18 4.85 -3.54 7.65
C GLY A 18 4.99 -4.55 8.78
N THR A 19 3.98 -4.64 9.65
CA THR A 19 3.94 -5.61 10.75
C THR A 19 3.97 -7.04 10.24
N ALA A 20 3.21 -7.35 9.17
CA ALA A 20 3.24 -8.66 8.54
C ALA A 20 4.63 -8.98 7.99
N THR A 21 5.25 -8.06 7.24
CA THR A 21 6.59 -8.23 6.66
C THR A 21 7.67 -8.40 7.71
N ALA A 22 7.56 -7.70 8.86
CA ALA A 22 8.50 -7.84 9.97
C ALA A 22 8.57 -9.28 10.51
N THR A 23 7.49 -10.07 10.39
CA THR A 23 7.51 -11.50 10.78
C THR A 23 8.37 -12.39 9.87
N PHE A 24 8.77 -11.90 8.70
CA PHE A 24 9.62 -12.61 7.74
C PHE A 24 11.09 -12.16 7.81
N VAL A 25 11.34 -10.98 8.37
CA VAL A 25 12.69 -10.44 8.58
C VAL A 25 13.37 -11.26 9.67
N ARG A 26 14.51 -11.88 9.34
CA ARG A 26 15.30 -12.69 10.27
C ARG A 26 16.65 -12.08 10.55
N ASN A 27 17.21 -11.40 9.57
CA ASN A 27 18.52 -10.76 9.64
C ASN A 27 18.43 -9.28 9.26
N TRP A 28 19.45 -8.51 9.64
CA TRP A 28 19.54 -7.09 9.28
C TRP A 28 19.53 -6.86 7.76
N GLN A 29 20.10 -7.76 6.98
CA GLN A 29 20.12 -7.68 5.51
C GLN A 29 18.72 -7.81 4.90
N ASP A 30 17.76 -8.46 5.58
CA ASP A 30 16.39 -8.58 5.06
C ASP A 30 15.66 -7.23 5.10
N PHE A 31 16.10 -6.27 5.94
CA PHE A 31 15.58 -4.90 5.90
C PHE A 31 15.91 -4.18 4.60
N ASP A 32 17.08 -4.48 4.00
CA ASP A 32 17.46 -3.88 2.72
C ASP A 32 16.48 -4.29 1.60
N LEU A 33 15.94 -5.52 1.66
CA LEU A 33 14.91 -5.99 0.72
C LEU A 33 13.62 -5.17 0.82
N VAL A 34 13.24 -4.73 2.03
CA VAL A 34 12.07 -3.87 2.22
C VAL A 34 12.29 -2.54 1.49
N LEU A 35 13.48 -1.94 1.62
CA LEU A 35 13.82 -0.69 0.94
C LEU A 35 13.88 -0.86 -0.58
N VAL A 36 14.41 -1.97 -1.08
CA VAL A 36 14.44 -2.32 -2.51
C VAL A 36 13.03 -2.38 -3.10
N VAL A 37 12.01 -2.75 -2.32
CA VAL A 37 10.61 -2.72 -2.76
C VAL A 37 9.99 -1.32 -2.59
N LEU A 38 10.29 -0.63 -1.49
CA LEU A 38 9.68 0.65 -1.15
C LEU A 38 10.11 1.78 -2.09
N ILE A 39 11.37 1.81 -2.50
CA ILE A 39 11.88 2.82 -3.44
C ILE A 39 11.18 2.80 -4.79
N PRO A 40 11.10 1.68 -5.54
CA PRO A 40 10.38 1.65 -6.81
C PRO A 40 8.88 1.88 -6.60
N LEU A 41 8.29 1.33 -5.54
CA LEU A 41 6.89 1.59 -5.19
C LEU A 41 6.62 3.10 -5.05
N PHE A 42 7.51 3.84 -4.39
CA PHE A 42 7.43 5.29 -4.25
C PHE A 42 7.63 6.02 -5.58
N LEU A 43 8.68 5.68 -6.33
CA LEU A 43 8.99 6.30 -7.62
C LEU A 43 7.88 6.13 -8.65
N PHE A 44 7.29 4.94 -8.71
CA PHE A 44 6.25 4.59 -9.68
C PHE A 44 4.81 4.79 -9.15
N SER A 45 4.63 5.41 -7.98
CA SER A 45 3.32 5.62 -7.33
C SER A 45 2.34 6.52 -8.11
N GLY A 46 2.75 7.09 -9.24
CA GLY A 46 1.94 8.06 -10.00
C GLY A 46 1.99 9.49 -9.46
N THR A 47 2.82 9.76 -8.44
CA THR A 47 3.02 11.11 -7.88
C THR A 47 3.97 11.97 -8.71
N PHE A 48 5.08 11.41 -9.16
CA PHE A 48 6.11 12.12 -9.91
C PHE A 48 5.81 12.20 -11.41
N TYR A 49 5.23 11.13 -11.95
CA TYR A 49 4.90 11.01 -13.36
C TYR A 49 3.49 10.41 -13.51
N PRO A 50 2.66 10.94 -14.41
CA PRO A 50 1.35 10.37 -14.67
C PRO A 50 1.47 8.98 -15.29
N ILE A 51 0.66 8.06 -14.79
CA ILE A 51 0.68 6.64 -15.20
C ILE A 51 0.38 6.43 -16.70
N SER A 52 -0.32 7.37 -17.34
CA SER A 52 -0.64 7.34 -18.77
C SER A 52 0.60 7.37 -19.67
N LEU A 53 1.75 7.83 -19.16
CA LEU A 53 3.02 7.84 -19.89
C LEU A 53 3.75 6.50 -19.82
N TYR A 54 3.35 5.59 -18.92
CA TYR A 54 3.99 4.29 -18.80
C TYR A 54 3.51 3.33 -19.89
N PRO A 55 4.35 2.37 -20.32
CA PRO A 55 3.92 1.30 -21.18
C PRO A 55 2.82 0.46 -20.49
N SER A 56 1.92 -0.12 -21.26
CA SER A 56 0.68 -0.76 -20.77
C SER A 56 0.91 -1.79 -19.67
N TRP A 57 1.97 -2.59 -19.79
CA TRP A 57 2.32 -3.60 -18.79
C TRP A 57 2.71 -2.98 -17.44
N LEU A 58 3.43 -1.85 -17.45
CA LEU A 58 3.86 -1.18 -16.23
C LEU A 58 2.70 -0.46 -15.55
N GLN A 59 1.75 0.05 -16.33
CA GLN A 59 0.50 0.62 -15.79
C GLN A 59 -0.23 -0.42 -14.93
N LEU A 60 -0.37 -1.65 -15.42
CA LEU A 60 -1.01 -2.74 -14.67
C LEU A 60 -0.27 -3.05 -13.37
N VAL A 61 1.07 -3.12 -13.41
CA VAL A 61 1.88 -3.39 -12.22
C VAL A 61 1.69 -2.28 -11.17
N VAL A 62 1.75 -1.01 -11.59
CA VAL A 62 1.59 0.14 -10.69
C VAL A 62 0.19 0.19 -10.09
N GLN A 63 -0.84 -0.08 -10.90
CA GLN A 63 -2.23 -0.12 -10.43
C GLN A 63 -2.48 -1.20 -9.38
N LEU A 64 -1.66 -2.26 -9.33
CA LEU A 64 -1.75 -3.26 -8.26
C LEU A 64 -1.07 -2.83 -6.96
N THR A 65 -0.36 -1.70 -6.94
CA THR A 65 0.35 -1.28 -5.73
C THR A 65 -0.57 -0.56 -4.75
N PRO A 66 -0.44 -0.81 -3.43
CA PRO A 66 -1.21 -0.06 -2.42
C PRO A 66 -0.93 1.44 -2.46
N LEU A 67 0.29 1.83 -2.83
CA LEU A 67 0.66 3.24 -2.84
C LEU A 67 -0.04 4.00 -3.97
N TYR A 68 -0.23 3.39 -5.14
CA TYR A 68 -0.98 4.00 -6.23
C TYR A 68 -2.40 4.36 -5.79
N HIS A 69 -3.13 3.40 -5.20
CA HIS A 69 -4.48 3.61 -4.68
C HIS A 69 -4.53 4.66 -3.56
N GLY A 70 -3.52 4.69 -2.68
CA GLY A 70 -3.43 5.72 -1.64
C GLY A 70 -3.23 7.13 -2.22
N VAL A 71 -2.36 7.27 -3.22
CA VAL A 71 -2.10 8.54 -3.90
C VAL A 71 -3.32 9.00 -4.69
N ASP A 72 -3.97 8.09 -5.43
CA ASP A 72 -5.15 8.40 -6.23
C ASP A 72 -6.32 8.86 -5.35
N LEU A 73 -6.54 8.17 -4.23
CA LEU A 73 -7.54 8.54 -3.23
C LEU A 73 -7.30 9.95 -2.66
N LEU A 74 -6.07 10.24 -2.20
CA LEU A 74 -5.73 11.54 -1.64
C LEU A 74 -5.84 12.66 -2.69
N ARG A 75 -5.36 12.42 -3.90
CA ARG A 75 -5.42 13.39 -5.00
C ARG A 75 -6.86 13.68 -5.40
N SER A 76 -7.69 12.65 -5.54
CA SER A 76 -9.10 12.81 -5.89
C SER A 76 -9.89 13.56 -4.81
N LEU A 77 -9.63 13.28 -3.53
CA LEU A 77 -10.27 13.97 -2.40
C LEU A 77 -9.82 15.42 -2.21
N THR A 78 -8.60 15.76 -2.61
CA THR A 78 -8.06 17.13 -2.50
C THR A 78 -8.43 18.00 -3.69
N THR A 79 -8.52 17.42 -4.89
CA THR A 79 -8.90 18.12 -6.13
C THR A 79 -10.41 18.20 -6.34
N GLY A 80 -11.20 17.47 -5.55
CA GLY A 80 -12.67 17.44 -5.68
C GLY A 80 -13.18 16.52 -6.80
N SER A 81 -12.32 15.70 -7.39
CA SER A 81 -12.68 14.70 -8.39
C SER A 81 -13.30 13.46 -7.74
N ILE A 82 -14.58 13.54 -7.38
CA ILE A 82 -15.30 12.43 -6.75
C ILE A 82 -15.89 11.53 -7.85
N GLY A 83 -15.45 10.28 -7.91
CA GLY A 83 -15.95 9.28 -8.85
C GLY A 83 -15.98 7.87 -8.25
N PRO A 84 -16.53 6.87 -8.98
CA PRO A 84 -16.63 5.49 -8.51
C PRO A 84 -15.27 4.85 -8.15
N TRP A 85 -14.20 5.33 -8.79
CA TRP A 85 -12.82 4.86 -8.57
C TRP A 85 -12.36 5.01 -7.12
N LEU A 86 -12.86 6.04 -6.44
CA LEU A 86 -12.56 6.33 -5.04
C LEU A 86 -13.00 5.19 -4.11
N LEU A 87 -14.13 4.53 -4.41
CA LEU A 87 -14.61 3.37 -3.67
C LEU A 87 -13.73 2.15 -3.90
N LEU A 88 -13.16 2.01 -5.10
CA LEU A 88 -12.21 0.94 -5.40
C LEU A 88 -10.91 1.16 -4.62
N ASP A 89 -10.37 2.38 -4.56
CA ASP A 89 -9.17 2.67 -3.78
C ASP A 89 -9.39 2.37 -2.28
N ILE A 90 -10.51 2.83 -1.73
CA ILE A 90 -10.88 2.58 -0.32
C ILE A 90 -11.04 1.08 -0.08
N GLY A 91 -11.81 0.39 -0.91
CA GLY A 91 -12.04 -1.05 -0.80
C GLY A 91 -10.75 -1.85 -0.90
N TYR A 92 -9.87 -1.48 -1.84
CA TYR A 92 -8.57 -2.11 -2.04
C TYR A 92 -7.68 -1.97 -0.80
N LEU A 93 -7.54 -0.74 -0.28
CA LEU A 93 -6.74 -0.47 0.91
C LEU A 93 -7.29 -1.18 2.16
N LEU A 94 -8.61 -1.24 2.31
CA LEU A 94 -9.25 -1.98 3.42
C LEU A 94 -8.98 -3.49 3.33
N VAL A 95 -9.13 -4.08 2.14
CA VAL A 95 -8.85 -5.51 1.92
C VAL A 95 -7.38 -5.82 2.21
N LEU A 96 -6.46 -4.98 1.72
CA LEU A 96 -5.03 -5.16 1.99
C LEU A 96 -4.68 -4.97 3.47
N SER A 97 -5.29 -3.99 4.15
CA SER A 97 -5.09 -3.79 5.58
C SER A 97 -5.51 -5.03 6.37
N LEU A 98 -6.70 -5.57 6.07
CA LEU A 98 -7.22 -6.77 6.72
C LEU A 98 -6.34 -7.99 6.42
N ALA A 99 -5.94 -8.18 5.16
CA ALA A 99 -5.04 -9.26 4.77
C ALA A 99 -3.69 -9.18 5.49
N GLY A 100 -3.11 -7.98 5.58
CA GLY A 100 -1.87 -7.74 6.32
C GLY A 100 -1.99 -8.10 7.80
N LEU A 101 -3.07 -7.66 8.46
CA LEU A 101 -3.32 -7.99 9.86
C LEU A 101 -3.52 -9.48 10.09
N LEU A 102 -4.37 -10.14 9.28
CA LEU A 102 -4.62 -11.58 9.39
C LEU A 102 -3.34 -12.39 9.20
N LEU A 103 -2.52 -11.99 8.22
CA LEU A 103 -1.22 -12.62 7.99
C LEU A 103 -0.27 -12.41 9.17
N ALA A 104 -0.19 -11.20 9.71
CA ALA A 104 0.64 -10.89 10.87
C ALA A 104 0.22 -11.73 12.09
N THR A 105 -1.07 -11.74 12.43
CA THR A 105 -1.60 -12.52 13.57
C THR A 105 -1.32 -14.01 13.41
N ALA A 106 -1.66 -14.59 12.25
CA ALA A 106 -1.44 -16.02 12.00
C ALA A 106 0.05 -16.42 12.06
N ARG A 107 0.95 -15.50 11.69
CA ARG A 107 2.40 -15.74 11.75
C ARG A 107 2.94 -15.61 13.17
N LEU A 108 2.50 -14.59 13.90
CA LEU A 108 2.89 -14.38 15.30
C LEU A 108 2.42 -15.53 16.18
N GLU A 109 1.19 -16.01 16.04
CA GLU A 109 0.69 -17.18 16.77
C GLU A 109 1.58 -18.41 16.54
N ARG A 110 1.93 -18.70 15.28
CA ARG A 110 2.81 -19.84 14.95
C ARG A 110 4.24 -19.69 15.47
N LEU A 111 4.73 -18.46 15.61
CA LEU A 111 6.08 -18.18 16.11
C LEU A 111 6.13 -18.25 17.64
N LEU A 112 5.09 -17.78 18.34
CA LEU A 112 5.02 -17.73 19.80
C LEU A 112 4.60 -19.07 20.44
N LEU A 113 3.91 -19.93 19.69
CA LEU A 113 3.56 -21.29 20.14
C LEU A 113 4.71 -22.30 19.96
N LYS A 114 5.90 -21.86 19.53
CA LYS A 114 7.14 -22.64 19.55
C LYS A 114 7.99 -22.23 20.75
#